data_AF-S8E394-F1
#
_entry.id   AF-S8E394-F1
#
_cell.length_a   1.000
_cell.length_b   1.000
_cell.length_c   1.000
_cell.angle_alpha   90.00
_cell.angle_beta   90.00
_cell.angle_gamma   90.00
#
_symmetry.space_group_name_H-M   'P 1'
#
loop_
_entity.id
_entity.type
_entity.pdbx_description
1 polymer ?
#
loop_
_entity_poly.entity_id
_entity_poly.type
_entity_poly.pdbx_seq_one_letter_code
_entity_poly.pdbx_strand_id
1 'polypeptide(L)' 'MATTLLGSILDDEQAMNYLTVFSLTLVLYDHILTFDAEIDYFWSGSWCLSRVLFLLGRYFPPIALV' A
#
# COMPACT_ATOMS: atom_id res chain seq x y z
N MET A 1 -28.80 24.42 8.39
CA MET A 1 -27.95 23.66 9.33
C MET A 1 -27.78 22.20 8.89
N ALA A 2 -28.84 21.44 8.59
CA ALA A 2 -28.68 20.06 8.09
C ALA A 2 -28.03 19.97 6.68
N THR A 3 -28.36 20.90 5.78
CA THR A 3 -27.83 20.94 4.41
C THR A 3 -26.34 21.31 4.34
N THR A 4 -25.86 22.11 5.28
CA THR A 4 -24.43 22.48 5.39
C THR A 4 -23.58 21.32 5.93
N LEU A 5 -24.15 20.47 6.80
CA LEU A 5 -23.46 19.27 7.28
C LEU A 5 -23.35 18.20 6.19
N LEU A 6 -24.35 18.06 5.33
CA LEU A 6 -24.26 17.14 4.19
C LEU A 6 -23.17 17.54 3.20
N GLY A 7 -22.99 18.84 2.95
CA GLY A 7 -21.90 19.35 2.12
C GLY A 7 -20.52 19.01 2.67
N SER A 8 -20.29 19.26 3.97
CA SER A 8 -18.98 18.96 4.59
C SER A 8 -18.66 17.46 4.59
N ILE A 9 -19.65 16.60 4.83
CA ILE A 9 -19.46 15.13 4.82
C ILE A 9 -19.09 14.63 3.41
N LEU A 10 -19.68 15.21 2.35
CA LEU A 10 -19.34 14.89 0.96
C LEU A 10 -17.93 15.36 0.57
N ASP A 11 -17.49 16.52 1.09
CA ASP A 11 -16.13 17.02 0.88
C ASP A 11 -15.09 16.18 1.65
N ASP A 12 -15.42 15.77 2.88
CA ASP A 12 -14.59 14.89 3.70
C ASP A 12 -14.41 13.51 3.03
N GLU A 13 -15.48 12.94 2.45
CA GLU A 13 -15.42 11.67 1.73
C GLU A 13 -14.47 11.72 0.52
N GLN A 14 -14.51 12.82 -0.24
CA GLN A 14 -13.58 13.02 -1.36
C GLN A 14 -12.14 13.14 -0.87
N ALA A 15 -11.90 13.92 0.20
CA ALA A 15 -10.59 14.05 0.80
C ALA A 15 -10.03 12.70 1.27
N MET A 16 -10.86 11.86 1.88
CA MET A 16 -10.49 10.51 2.32
C MET A 16 -10.12 9.62 1.13
N ASN A 17 -10.86 9.67 0.02
CA ASN A 17 -10.53 8.89 -1.18
C ASN A 17 -9.19 9.30 -1.78
N TYR A 18 -8.91 10.61 -1.88
CA TYR A 18 -7.59 11.08 -2.34
C TYR A 18 -6.46 10.65 -1.40
N LEU A 19 -6.69 10.68 -0.08
CA LEU A 19 -5.70 10.25 0.90
C LEU A 19 -5.43 8.74 0.81
N THR A 20 -6.45 7.94 0.56
CA THR A 20 -6.32 6.49 0.37
C THR A 20 -5.50 6.18 -0.89
N VAL A 21 -5.80 6.82 -2.02
CA VAL A 21 -5.02 6.64 -3.26
C VAL A 21 -3.58 7.13 -3.07
N PHE A 22 -3.38 8.26 -2.39
CA PHE A 22 -2.05 8.79 -2.09
C PHE A 22 -1.24 7.82 -1.22
N SER A 23 -1.83 7.31 -0.13
CA SER A 23 -1.16 6.37 0.77
C SER A 23 -0.83 5.05 0.07
N LEU A 24 -1.75 4.53 -0.75
CA LEU A 24 -1.51 3.34 -1.59
C LEU A 24 -0.36 3.58 -2.57
N THR A 25 -0.35 4.73 -3.25
CA THR A 25 0.71 5.08 -4.21
C THR A 25 2.06 5.18 -3.51
N LEU A 26 2.11 5.76 -2.31
CA LEU A 26 3.34 5.92 -1.53
C LEU A 26 3.88 4.55 -1.08
N VAL A 27 2.99 3.67 -0.60
CA VAL A 27 3.35 2.29 -0.25
C VAL A 27 3.89 1.55 -1.48
N LEU A 28 3.22 1.62 -2.63
CA LEU A 28 3.69 0.99 -3.87
C LEU A 28 5.03 1.56 -4.34
N TYR A 29 5.25 2.86 -4.23
CA TYR A 29 6.50 3.50 -4.60
C TYR A 29 7.67 2.99 -3.75
N ASP A 30 7.48 2.88 -2.43
CA ASP A 30 8.48 2.32 -1.52
C ASP A 30 8.78 0.84 -1.84
N HIS A 31 7.75 0.08 -2.24
CA HIS A 31 7.93 -1.30 -2.72
C HIS A 31 8.79 -1.36 -3.97
N ILE A 32 8.52 -0.56 -4.99
CA ILE A 32 9.29 -0.55 -6.24
C ILE A 32 10.77 -0.20 -5.97
N LEU A 33 11.01 0.77 -5.07
CA LEU A 33 12.36 1.22 -4.76
C LEU A 33 13.20 0.13 -4.04
N THR A 34 12.56 -0.71 -3.24
CA THR A 34 13.20 -1.80 -2.51
C THR A 34 13.19 -3.12 -3.28
N PHE A 35 12.37 -3.24 -4.32
CA PHE A 35 12.20 -4.45 -5.14
C PHE A 35 13.46 -4.82 -5.93
N ASP A 36 14.23 -3.84 -6.42
CA ASP A 36 15.47 -4.08 -7.16
C ASP A 36 16.50 -4.86 -6.32
N ALA A 37 16.65 -4.45 -5.06
CA ALA A 37 17.49 -5.17 -4.10
C ALA A 37 16.88 -6.53 -3.69
N GLU A 38 15.54 -6.66 -3.65
CA GLU A 38 14.91 -7.96 -3.40
C GLU A 38 15.17 -8.95 -4.53
N ILE A 39 15.17 -8.51 -5.79
CA ILE A 39 15.50 -9.39 -6.92
C ILE A 39 16.95 -9.87 -6.82
N ASP A 40 17.91 -8.97 -6.62
CA ASP A 40 19.32 -9.36 -6.59
C ASP A 40 19.66 -10.30 -5.42
N TYR A 41 19.18 -10.00 -4.21
CA TYR A 41 19.55 -10.74 -3.00
C TYR A 41 18.60 -11.90 -2.67
N PHE A 42 17.30 -11.71 -2.87
CA PHE A 42 16.36 -12.81 -2.69
C PHE A 42 16.31 -13.66 -3.96
N TRP A 43 15.95 -13.16 -5.14
CA TRP A 43 15.69 -14.06 -6.29
C TRP A 43 16.87 -14.89 -6.79
N SER A 44 18.13 -14.51 -6.53
CA SER A 44 19.31 -15.32 -6.91
C SER A 44 19.67 -16.46 -5.93
N GLY A 45 19.12 -16.47 -4.71
CA GLY A 45 19.45 -17.46 -3.66
C GLY A 45 18.47 -18.63 -3.54
N SER A 46 18.84 -19.69 -2.81
CA SER A 46 17.95 -20.84 -2.51
C SER A 46 16.64 -20.41 -1.85
N TRP A 47 15.54 -21.04 -2.24
CA TRP A 47 14.20 -20.78 -1.71
C TRP A 47 14.08 -21.25 -0.26
N CYS A 48 14.07 -20.30 0.68
CA CYS A 48 13.87 -20.55 2.11
C CYS A 48 12.47 -20.10 2.56
N LEU A 49 11.89 -20.80 3.55
CA LEU A 49 10.57 -20.47 4.12
C LEU A 49 10.50 -19.03 4.67
N SER A 50 11.62 -18.51 5.19
CA SER A 50 11.71 -17.12 5.65
C SER A 50 11.46 -16.10 4.54
N ARG A 51 11.84 -16.40 3.29
CA ARG A 51 11.61 -15.55 2.12
C ARG A 51 10.14 -15.50 1.75
N VAL A 52 9.44 -16.64 1.82
CA VAL A 52 8.00 -16.71 1.56
C VAL A 52 7.22 -15.96 2.63
N LEU A 53 7.59 -16.11 3.90
CA LEU A 53 6.99 -15.35 5.02
C LEU A 53 7.26 -13.85 4.91
N PHE A 54 8.45 -13.45 4.44
CA PHE A 54 8.81 -12.05 4.21
C PHE A 54 7.99 -11.44 3.06
N LEU A 55 7.87 -12.15 1.92
CA LEU A 55 7.02 -11.74 0.81
C LEU A 55 5.53 -11.69 1.22
N LEU A 56 5.05 -12.68 1.98
CA LEU A 56 3.68 -12.64 2.51
C LEU A 56 3.47 -11.42 3.40
N GLY A 57 4.37 -11.13 4.35
CA GLY A 57 4.26 -9.96 5.22
C GLY A 57 4.36 -8.62 4.49
N ARG A 58 5.11 -8.57 3.38
CA ARG A 58 5.35 -7.34 2.62
C ARG A 58 4.26 -7.05 1.59
N TYR A 59 3.76 -8.07 0.88
CA TYR A 59 2.76 -7.90 -0.17
C TYR A 59 1.30 -8.02 0.34
N PHE A 60 1.06 -8.56 1.55
CA PHE A 60 -0.28 -8.57 2.14
C PHE A 60 -0.87 -7.18 2.43
N PRO A 61 -0.13 -6.22 3.04
CA PRO A 61 -0.67 -4.91 3.38
C PRO A 61 -1.20 -4.10 2.18
N PRO A 62 -0.50 -3.97 1.05
CA PRO A 62 -1.04 -3.26 -0.12
C PRO A 62 -2.23 -4.01 -0.77
N ILE A 63 -2.29 -5.34 -0.65
CA ILE A 63 -3.46 -6.14 -1.11
C ILE A 63 -4.66 -5.95 -0.19
N ALA A 64 -4.46 -5.80 1.11
CA ALA A 64 -5.52 -5.59 2.09
C ALA A 64 -6.06 -4.15 2.11
N LEU A 65 -5.28 -3.19 1.58
CA LEU A 65 -5.68 -1.79 1.41
C LEU A 65 -6.46 -1.54 0.11
N VAL A 66 -6.47 -2.51 -0.83
CA VAL A 66 -7.23 -2.50 -2.09
C VAL A 66 -8.62 -3.11 -1.89
#